data_AF-A0A418TDL8-F1
#
_entry.id   AF-A0A418TDL8-F1
#
_cell.length_a   1.000
_cell.length_b   1.000
_cell.length_c   1.000
_cell.angle_alpha   90.00
_cell.angle_beta   90.00
_cell.angle_gamma   90.00
#
_symmetry.space_group_name_H-M   'P 1'
#
loop_
_entity.id
_entity.type
_entity.pdbx_description
1 polymer ?
#
loop_
_entity_poly.entity_id
_entity_poly.type
_entity_poly.pdbx_seq_one_letter_code
_entity_poly.pdbx_strand_id
1 'polypeptide(L)'
;MGTTPNWFIYFIVFWAVVMVIAMSIGGFFMFRKFLKVLPMRDGKSKLDWQNYWVERSRSMWGEEAKQFLDELVSPVPQAFRDIAKHSIAAKIGQVAIEQGAKTVTKEHCIEGYIRATPKRDYRSLVHFLDKKGIDYAPYQHLLNK
;
A
#
# COMPACT_ATOMS: atom_id res chain seq x y z
N MET A 1 -8.64 37.71 49.73
CA MET A 1 -8.48 36.62 48.73
C MET A 1 -9.42 36.93 47.59
N GLY A 2 -8.89 37.27 46.40
CA GLY A 2 -9.71 37.71 45.27
C GLY A 2 -10.61 36.59 44.77
N THR A 3 -11.92 36.85 44.74
CA THR A 3 -12.92 35.96 44.16
C THR A 3 -12.65 35.82 42.66
N THR A 4 -12.32 34.62 42.22
CA THR A 4 -12.13 34.32 40.80
C THR A 4 -13.46 34.52 40.07
N PRO A 5 -13.50 35.27 38.96
CA PRO A 5 -14.75 35.47 38.21
C PRO A 5 -15.31 34.14 37.70
N ASN A 6 -16.60 33.86 37.96
CA ASN A 6 -17.25 32.62 37.55
C ASN A 6 -17.12 32.32 36.04
N TRP A 7 -17.14 33.36 35.20
CA TRP A 7 -16.98 33.21 33.75
C TRP A 7 -15.61 32.61 33.38
N PHE A 8 -14.56 32.96 34.12
CA PHE A 8 -13.20 32.45 33.89
C PHE A 8 -13.09 30.98 34.29
N ILE A 9 -13.80 30.56 35.35
CA ILE A 9 -13.91 29.14 35.72
C ILE A 9 -14.61 28.35 34.61
N TYR A 10 -15.75 28.83 34.09
CA TYR A 10 -16.44 28.19 32.97
C TYR A 10 -15.59 28.13 31.70
N PHE A 11 -14.81 29.19 31.42
CA PHE A 11 -13.86 29.22 30.30
C PHE A 11 -12.78 28.13 30.42
N ILE A 12 -12.20 27.95 31.61
CA ILE A 12 -11.21 26.90 31.86
C ILE A 12 -11.84 25.51 31.69
N VAL A 13 -13.02 25.28 32.29
CA VAL A 13 -13.72 24.00 32.19
C VAL A 13 -14.08 23.67 30.74
N PHE A 14 -14.55 24.65 29.97
CA PHE A 14 -14.82 24.49 28.54
C PHE A 14 -13.58 24.02 27.78
N TRP A 15 -12.43 24.68 27.96
CA TRP A 15 -11.19 24.29 27.27
C TRP A 15 -10.64 22.95 27.74
N ALA A 16 -10.80 22.60 29.02
CA ALA A 16 -10.44 21.28 29.52
C ALA A 16 -11.24 20.17 28.80
N VAL A 17 -12.55 20.37 28.64
CA VAL A 17 -13.41 19.42 27.91
C VAL A 17 -13.02 19.35 26.43
N VAL A 18 -12.79 20.50 25.78
CA VAL A 18 -12.35 20.54 24.37
C VAL A 18 -11.03 19.79 24.17
N MET A 19 -10.05 19.98 25.06
CA MET A 19 -8.76 19.28 25.01
C MET A 19 -8.92 17.77 25.15
N VAL A 20 -9.73 17.31 26.12
CA VAL A 20 -9.99 15.89 26.32
C VAL A 20 -10.63 15.28 25.07
N ILE A 21 -11.65 15.94 24.51
CA ILE A 21 -12.32 15.48 23.28
C ILE A 21 -11.34 15.43 22.11
N ALA A 22 -10.55 16.49 21.90
CA ALA A 22 -9.55 16.53 20.82
C ALA A 22 -8.50 15.43 20.95
N MET A 23 -8.01 15.18 22.18
CA MET A 23 -7.08 14.08 22.47
C MET A 23 -7.73 12.71 22.22
N SER A 24 -8.98 12.51 22.64
CA SER A 24 -9.71 11.26 22.39
C SER A 24 -9.91 10.99 20.89
N ILE A 25 -10.29 12.02 20.12
CA ILE A 25 -10.46 11.91 18.67
C ILE A 25 -9.11 11.60 18.00
N GLY A 26 -8.05 12.34 18.33
CA GLY A 26 -6.71 12.10 17.81
C GLY A 26 -6.21 10.68 18.13
N GLY A 27 -6.43 10.24 19.38
CA GLY A 27 -6.13 8.89 19.84
C GLY A 27 -6.89 7.81 19.05
N PHE A 28 -8.19 8.01 18.81
CA PHE A 28 -9.02 7.09 18.01
C PHE A 28 -8.49 6.90 16.59
N PHE A 29 -8.11 7.98 15.89
CA PHE A 29 -7.55 7.88 14.54
C PHE A 29 -6.20 7.16 14.51
N MET A 30 -5.32 7.47 15.46
CA MET A 30 -4.02 6.80 15.59
C MET A 30 -4.19 5.32 15.94
N PHE A 31 -5.12 4.99 16.83
CA PHE A 31 -5.42 3.61 17.21
C PHE A 31 -5.94 2.80 16.02
N ARG A 32 -6.88 3.35 15.23
CA ARG A 32 -7.38 2.69 14.01
C ARG A 32 -6.27 2.47 12.98
N LYS A 33 -5.33 3.41 12.84
CA LYS A 33 -4.16 3.25 11.96
C LYS A 33 -3.22 2.18 12.51
N PHE A 34 -3.00 2.13 13.82
CA PHE A 34 -2.18 1.14 14.51
C PHE A 34 -2.72 -0.29 14.33
N LEU A 35 -4.03 -0.51 14.46
CA LEU A 35 -4.65 -1.82 14.23
C LEU A 35 -4.36 -2.40 12.83
N LYS A 36 -4.05 -1.56 11.83
CA LYS A 36 -3.69 -2.02 10.47
C LYS A 36 -2.24 -2.51 10.34
N VAL A 37 -1.38 -2.16 11.31
CA VAL A 37 0.05 -2.49 11.33
C VAL A 37 0.34 -3.69 12.24
N LEU A 38 -0.63 -4.10 13.06
CA LEU A 38 -0.50 -5.28 13.91
C LEU A 38 -0.08 -6.51 13.09
N PRO A 39 0.80 -7.37 13.65
CA PRO A 39 1.22 -8.59 13.00
C PRO A 39 0.00 -9.48 12.72
N MET A 40 0.07 -10.21 11.61
CA MET A 40 -0.98 -11.18 11.27
C MET A 40 -0.87 -12.41 12.19
N ARG A 41 -1.71 -13.42 11.94
CA ARG A 41 -1.73 -14.69 12.71
C ARG A 41 -0.37 -15.41 12.78
N ASP A 42 0.54 -15.08 11.89
CA ASP A 42 1.89 -15.65 11.76
C ASP A 42 2.98 -14.79 12.44
N GLY A 43 2.62 -13.70 13.12
CA GLY A 43 3.56 -12.82 13.79
C GLY A 43 4.29 -11.84 12.87
N LYS A 44 4.06 -11.88 11.54
CA LYS A 44 4.68 -10.98 10.57
C LYS A 44 3.71 -9.89 10.11
N SER A 45 4.21 -8.68 9.91
CA SER A 45 3.43 -7.60 9.31
C SER A 45 3.33 -7.75 7.80
N LYS A 46 2.43 -6.98 7.17
CA LYS A 46 2.37 -6.89 5.70
C LYS A 46 3.70 -6.49 5.08
N LEU A 47 4.42 -5.59 5.75
CA LEU A 47 5.70 -5.08 5.27
C LEU A 47 6.78 -6.16 5.35
N ASP A 48 6.80 -6.95 6.42
CA ASP A 48 7.77 -8.05 6.58
C ASP A 48 7.60 -9.11 5.49
N TRP A 49 6.35 -9.42 5.12
CA TRP A 49 6.07 -10.29 3.99
C TRP A 49 6.49 -9.69 2.65
N GLN A 50 6.32 -8.38 2.46
CA GLN A 50 6.81 -7.72 1.26
C GLN A 50 8.33 -7.83 1.14
N ASN A 51 9.04 -7.51 2.22
CA ASN A 51 10.50 -7.63 2.27
C ASN A 51 10.96 -9.06 1.98
N TYR A 52 10.30 -10.05 2.60
CA TYR A 52 10.58 -11.46 2.37
C TYR A 52 10.52 -11.84 0.88
N TRP A 53 9.44 -11.46 0.17
CA TRP A 53 9.29 -11.79 -1.24
C TRP A 53 10.24 -11.02 -2.15
N VAL A 54 10.55 -9.75 -1.83
CA VAL A 54 11.54 -8.95 -2.56
C VAL A 54 12.93 -9.58 -2.43
N GLU A 55 13.35 -9.94 -1.22
CA GLU A 55 14.64 -10.58 -1.00
C GLU A 55 14.73 -11.95 -1.66
N ARG A 56 13.67 -12.76 -1.53
CA ARG A 56 13.63 -14.12 -2.09
C ARG A 56 13.66 -14.11 -3.62
N SER A 57 13.03 -13.13 -4.25
CA SER A 57 13.00 -13.00 -5.71
C SER A 57 14.19 -12.23 -6.28
N ARG A 58 15.04 -11.60 -5.45
CA ARG A 58 16.10 -10.67 -5.87
C ARG A 58 17.00 -11.21 -7.00
N SER A 59 17.36 -12.48 -6.94
CA SER A 59 18.20 -13.15 -7.95
C SER A 59 17.50 -13.44 -9.27
N MET A 60 16.15 -13.42 -9.29
CA MET A 60 15.32 -13.73 -10.46
C MET A 60 15.09 -12.50 -11.36
N TRP A 61 15.42 -11.30 -10.87
CA TRP A 61 15.18 -10.04 -11.58
C TRP A 61 16.25 -9.75 -12.62
N GLY A 62 15.93 -10.00 -13.88
CA GLY A 62 16.70 -9.52 -15.03
C GLY A 62 16.55 -8.01 -15.24
N GLU A 63 17.42 -7.45 -16.09
CA GLU A 63 17.41 -6.02 -16.41
C GLU A 63 16.12 -5.57 -17.11
N GLU A 64 15.62 -6.36 -18.06
CA GLU A 64 14.35 -6.11 -18.74
C GLU A 64 13.16 -6.07 -17.77
N ALA A 65 13.12 -6.98 -16.79
CA ALA A 65 12.05 -7.02 -15.79
C ALA A 65 12.08 -5.79 -14.87
N LYS A 66 13.28 -5.29 -14.53
CA LYS A 66 13.44 -4.07 -13.72
C LYS A 66 12.99 -2.84 -14.50
N GLN A 67 13.37 -2.73 -15.77
CA GLN A 67 12.93 -1.63 -16.64
C GLN A 67 11.41 -1.65 -16.82
N PHE A 68 10.84 -2.83 -17.02
CA PHE A 68 9.39 -2.97 -17.15
C PHE A 68 8.66 -2.61 -15.86
N LEU A 69 9.20 -2.99 -14.68
CA LEU A 69 8.67 -2.53 -13.40
C LEU A 69 8.68 -1.00 -13.29
N ASP A 70 9.77 -0.34 -13.69
CA ASP A 70 9.83 1.13 -13.67
C ASP A 70 8.78 1.78 -14.58
N GLU A 71 8.50 1.17 -15.73
CA GLU A 71 7.42 1.59 -16.61
C GLU A 71 6.04 1.43 -15.96
N LEU A 72 5.77 0.29 -15.30
CA LEU A 72 4.49 0.02 -14.62
C LEU A 72 4.20 0.99 -13.46
N VAL A 73 5.24 1.52 -12.82
CA VAL A 73 5.10 2.47 -11.70
C VAL A 73 5.18 3.94 -12.18
N SER A 74 5.47 4.19 -13.46
CA SER A 74 5.50 5.54 -14.04
C SER A 74 4.21 6.40 -13.83
N PRO A 75 2.97 5.85 -13.85
CA PRO A 75 1.78 6.68 -13.62
C PRO A 75 1.60 7.10 -12.15
N VAL A 76 2.38 6.53 -11.22
CA VAL A 76 2.30 6.84 -9.79
C VAL A 76 3.04 8.17 -9.52
N PRO A 77 2.44 9.09 -8.72
CA PRO A 77 3.12 10.31 -8.29
C PRO A 77 4.43 10.02 -7.57
N GLN A 78 5.44 10.88 -7.76
CA GLN A 78 6.80 10.65 -7.28
C GLN A 78 6.88 10.39 -5.77
N ALA A 79 6.07 11.09 -4.97
CA ALA A 79 6.03 10.91 -3.50
C ALA A 79 5.62 9.50 -3.04
N PHE A 80 4.95 8.72 -3.89
CA PHE A 80 4.47 7.36 -3.59
C PHE A 80 5.15 6.28 -4.43
N ARG A 81 5.99 6.67 -5.39
CA ARG A 81 6.56 5.77 -6.39
C ARG A 81 7.39 4.65 -5.76
N ASP A 82 8.25 4.97 -4.79
CA ASP A 82 9.13 3.98 -4.16
C ASP A 82 8.33 2.95 -3.35
N ILE A 83 7.32 3.40 -2.61
CA ILE A 83 6.43 2.53 -1.82
C ILE A 83 5.62 1.62 -2.75
N ALA A 84 5.08 2.17 -3.84
CA ALA A 84 4.34 1.41 -4.84
C ALA A 84 5.25 0.39 -5.54
N LYS A 85 6.44 0.82 -5.99
CA LYS A 85 7.45 -0.05 -6.61
C LYS A 85 7.81 -1.22 -5.71
N HIS A 86 8.04 -0.97 -4.43
CA HIS A 86 8.35 -2.01 -3.47
C HIS A 86 7.19 -3.02 -3.30
N SER A 87 5.96 -2.52 -3.13
CA SER A 87 4.78 -3.37 -2.98
C SER A 87 4.48 -4.19 -4.24
N ILE A 88 4.67 -3.62 -5.43
CA ILE A 88 4.48 -4.31 -6.71
C ILE A 88 5.59 -5.35 -6.92
N ALA A 89 6.85 -5.00 -6.67
CA ALA A 89 7.98 -5.93 -6.76
C ALA A 89 7.81 -7.14 -5.83
N ALA A 90 7.35 -6.93 -4.60
CA ALA A 90 7.03 -8.01 -3.68
C ALA A 90 5.97 -8.95 -4.25
N LYS A 91 4.93 -8.41 -4.90
CA LYS A 91 3.84 -9.21 -5.46
C LYS A 91 4.25 -9.97 -6.71
N ILE A 92 5.06 -9.36 -7.57
CA ILE A 92 5.65 -10.02 -8.75
C ILE A 92 6.56 -11.16 -8.31
N GLY A 93 7.43 -10.91 -7.31
CA GLY A 93 8.28 -11.94 -6.74
C GLY A 93 7.50 -13.10 -6.14
N GLN A 94 6.42 -12.80 -5.41
CA GLN A 94 5.50 -13.82 -4.89
C GLN A 94 4.92 -14.68 -6.01
N VAL A 95 4.35 -14.07 -7.07
CA VAL A 95 3.75 -14.80 -8.20
C VAL A 95 4.77 -15.67 -8.91
N ALA A 96 5.97 -15.15 -9.18
CA ALA A 96 7.03 -15.89 -9.86
C ALA A 96 7.52 -17.09 -9.05
N ILE A 97 7.64 -16.95 -7.72
CA ILE A 97 8.05 -18.06 -6.84
C ILE A 97 6.93 -19.09 -6.70
N GLU A 98 5.68 -18.65 -6.54
CA GLU A 98 4.52 -19.55 -6.46
C GLU A 98 4.33 -20.38 -7.74
N GLN A 99 4.67 -19.82 -8.90
CA GLN A 99 4.64 -20.50 -10.19
C GLN A 99 5.91 -21.34 -10.46
N GLY A 100 6.90 -21.32 -9.55
CA GLY A 100 8.15 -22.08 -9.71
C GLY A 100 9.07 -21.56 -10.81
N ALA A 101 8.91 -20.31 -11.23
CA ALA A 101 9.75 -19.71 -12.26
C ALA A 101 11.18 -19.50 -11.77
N LYS A 102 12.16 -19.63 -12.68
CA LYS A 102 13.59 -19.35 -12.38
C LYS A 102 13.93 -17.87 -12.57
N THR A 103 13.17 -17.17 -13.41
CA THR A 103 13.38 -15.77 -13.78
C THR A 103 12.04 -15.04 -13.83
N VAL A 104 12.05 -13.74 -13.52
CA VAL A 104 10.85 -12.89 -13.64
C VAL A 104 10.63 -12.54 -15.11
N THR A 105 9.53 -13.02 -15.68
CA THR A 105 9.11 -12.68 -17.04
C THR A 105 8.07 -11.55 -17.05
N LYS A 106 7.77 -10.99 -18.22
CA LYS A 106 6.75 -9.93 -18.39
C LYS A 106 5.37 -10.37 -17.90
N GLU A 107 5.00 -11.64 -18.09
CA GLU A 107 3.73 -12.22 -17.63
C GLU A 107 3.60 -12.12 -16.10
N HIS A 108 4.65 -12.52 -15.37
CA HIS A 108 4.71 -12.38 -13.92
C HIS A 108 4.61 -10.92 -13.47
N CYS A 109 5.22 -10.00 -14.23
CA CYS A 109 5.14 -8.57 -13.95
C CYS A 109 3.71 -8.03 -14.11
N ILE A 110 3.01 -8.40 -15.19
CA ILE A 110 1.62 -8.00 -15.44
C ILE A 110 0.70 -8.58 -14.39
N GLU A 111 0.81 -9.87 -14.11
CA GLU A 111 -0.01 -10.55 -13.12
C GLU A 111 0.21 -9.98 -11.71
N GLY A 112 1.49 -9.80 -11.32
CA GLY A 112 1.86 -9.22 -10.05
C GLY A 112 1.37 -7.78 -9.90
N TYR A 113 1.42 -6.98 -10.97
CA TYR A 113 0.91 -5.60 -10.99
C TYR A 113 -0.60 -5.53 -10.82
N ILE A 114 -1.36 -6.39 -11.51
CA ILE A 114 -2.83 -6.47 -11.35
C ILE A 114 -3.18 -6.91 -9.93
N ARG A 115 -2.50 -7.93 -9.40
CA ARG A 115 -2.73 -8.44 -8.03
C ARG A 115 -2.28 -7.47 -6.92
N ALA A 116 -1.29 -6.61 -7.19
CA ALA A 116 -0.83 -5.58 -6.26
C ALA A 116 -1.77 -4.37 -6.21
N THR A 117 -2.49 -4.12 -7.30
CA THR A 117 -3.36 -2.95 -7.43
C THR A 117 -4.65 -3.13 -6.62
N PRO A 118 -5.04 -2.16 -5.76
CA PRO A 118 -6.32 -2.19 -5.07
C PRO A 118 -7.50 -2.08 -6.05
N LYS A 119 -8.61 -2.77 -5.77
CA LYS A 119 -9.82 -2.77 -6.63
C LYS A 119 -10.33 -1.38 -7.02
N ARG A 120 -10.24 -0.41 -6.11
CA ARG A 120 -10.63 1.00 -6.34
C ARG A 120 -9.84 1.67 -7.48
N ASP A 121 -8.63 1.19 -7.77
CA ASP A 121 -7.68 1.79 -8.71
C ASP A 121 -7.65 1.03 -10.05
N TYR A 122 -8.50 0.00 -10.25
CA TYR A 122 -8.54 -0.80 -11.48
C TYR A 122 -8.86 -0.01 -12.74
N ARG A 123 -9.64 1.07 -12.65
CA ARG A 123 -9.93 1.94 -13.80
C ARG A 123 -8.65 2.56 -14.36
N SER A 124 -7.77 3.06 -13.48
CA SER A 124 -6.50 3.67 -13.86
C SER A 124 -5.51 2.65 -14.39
N LEU A 125 -5.48 1.45 -13.77
CA LEU A 125 -4.69 0.31 -14.21
C LEU A 125 -5.04 -0.09 -15.66
N VAL A 126 -6.32 -0.35 -15.93
CA VAL A 126 -6.79 -0.76 -17.26
C VAL A 126 -6.47 0.32 -18.30
N HIS A 127 -6.76 1.59 -17.99
CA HIS A 127 -6.44 2.69 -18.89
C HIS A 127 -4.94 2.78 -19.21
N PHE A 128 -4.07 2.53 -18.23
CA PHE A 128 -2.63 2.52 -18.44
C PHE A 128 -2.18 1.34 -19.31
N LEU A 129 -2.69 0.13 -19.06
CA LEU A 129 -2.39 -1.07 -19.85
C LEU A 129 -2.87 -0.93 -21.30
N ASP A 130 -4.09 -0.43 -21.51
CA ASP A 130 -4.65 -0.15 -22.84
C ASP A 130 -3.79 0.88 -23.60
N LYS A 131 -3.38 1.97 -22.93
CA LYS A 131 -2.54 3.02 -23.53
C LYS A 131 -1.16 2.49 -23.97
N LYS A 132 -0.63 1.52 -23.24
CA LYS A 132 0.65 0.88 -23.53
C LYS A 132 0.53 -0.31 -24.49
N GLY A 133 -0.69 -0.69 -24.89
CA GLY A 133 -0.94 -1.84 -25.76
C GLY A 133 -0.52 -3.17 -25.12
N ILE A 134 -0.56 -3.25 -23.79
CA ILE A 134 -0.21 -4.48 -23.05
C ILE A 134 -1.45 -5.38 -23.03
N ASP A 135 -1.34 -6.59 -23.58
CA ASP A 135 -2.43 -7.56 -23.50
C ASP A 135 -2.57 -8.12 -22.09
N TYR A 136 -3.74 -7.91 -21.47
CA TYR A 136 -4.12 -8.44 -20.17
C TYR A 136 -5.35 -9.36 -20.26
N ALA A 137 -5.76 -9.78 -21.47
CA ALA A 137 -6.87 -10.71 -21.67
C ALA A 137 -6.79 -11.97 -20.79
N PRO A 138 -5.62 -12.63 -20.61
CA PRO A 138 -5.50 -13.80 -19.73
C PRO A 138 -5.82 -13.48 -18.25
N TYR A 139 -5.63 -12.23 -17.84
CA TYR A 139 -5.74 -11.78 -16.45
C TYR A 139 -7.05 -11.03 -16.16
N GLN A 140 -7.97 -10.92 -17.12
CA GLN A 140 -9.27 -10.27 -16.91
C GLN A 140 -10.06 -10.89 -15.76
N HIS A 141 -9.88 -12.19 -15.49
CA HIS A 141 -10.49 -12.87 -14.36
C HIS A 141 -10.04 -12.32 -12.99
N LEU A 142 -8.85 -11.71 -12.92
CA LEU A 142 -8.35 -11.05 -11.70
C LEU A 142 -8.97 -9.65 -11.52
N LEU A 143 -9.39 -9.02 -12.62
CA LEU A 143 -10.10 -7.74 -12.64
C LEU A 143 -11.61 -8.00 -12.41
N ASN A 144 -11.96 -8.48 -11.23
CA ASN A 144 -13.36 -8.66 -10.87
C ASN A 144 -14.04 -7.28 -10.75
N LYS A 145 -14.93 -6.98 -11.69
CA LYS A 145 -15.79 -5.79 -11.75
C LYS A 145 -16.71 -5.68 -10.52
#